data_AF-A0A967PQ45-F1
#
_entry.id   AF-A0A967PQ45-F1
#
_cell.length_a   1.000
_cell.length_b   1.000
_cell.length_c   1.000
_cell.angle_alpha   90.00
_cell.angle_beta   90.00
_cell.angle_gamma   90.00
#
_symmetry.space_group_name_H-M   'P 1'
#
loop_
_entity.id
_entity.type
_entity.pdbx_description
1 polymer ?
#
loop_
_entity_poly.entity_id
_entity_poly.type
_entity_poly.pdbx_seq_one_letter_code
_entity_poly.pdbx_strand_id
1 'polypeptide(L)'
;GTVDSPDTDLATAVAASAAVPILFEPVEIHGKRYVDGGISSGTHADFVLGHCEPLDLVIISAPMASLDKREHPRFYEGVFDRFGGAALDAEIEAI
;
A
#
# COMPACT_ATOMS: atom_id res chain seq x y z
N GLY A 1 -8.96 8.16 -1.96
CA GLY A 1 -7.98 9.14 -1.45
C GLY A 1 -8.53 9.75 -0.18
N THR A 2 -7.65 10.14 0.74
CA THR A 2 -8.04 10.81 1.99
C THR A 2 -8.29 12.29 1.77
N VAL A 3 -8.98 12.94 2.70
CA VAL A 3 -9.19 14.40 2.70
C VAL A 3 -7.88 15.21 2.69
N ASP A 4 -6.79 14.61 3.17
CA ASP A 4 -5.46 15.23 3.25
C ASP A 4 -4.55 14.85 2.05
N SER A 5 -5.07 14.12 1.06
CA SER A 5 -4.30 13.77 -0.14
C SER A 5 -4.01 15.04 -0.96
N PRO A 6 -2.77 15.23 -1.44
CA PRO A 6 -2.43 16.43 -2.22
C PRO A 6 -3.10 16.39 -3.59
N ASP A 7 -3.45 17.57 -4.11
CA ASP A 7 -3.86 17.71 -5.51
C ASP A 7 -2.62 17.59 -6.41
N THR A 8 -2.64 16.68 -7.37
CA THR A 8 -1.54 16.43 -8.31
C THR A 8 -2.06 15.68 -9.54
N ASP A 9 -1.27 15.67 -10.62
CA ASP A 9 -1.63 14.90 -11.81
C ASP A 9 -1.46 13.39 -11.58
N LEU A 10 -2.18 12.60 -12.39
CA LEU A 10 -2.17 11.14 -12.26
C LEU A 10 -0.78 10.52 -12.42
N ALA A 11 0.06 11.06 -13.32
CA ALA A 11 1.39 10.48 -13.54
C ALA A 11 2.28 10.69 -12.32
N THR A 12 2.24 11.88 -11.72
CA THR A 12 2.94 12.17 -10.46
C THR A 12 2.42 11.31 -9.30
N ALA A 13 1.10 11.15 -9.18
CA ALA A 13 0.50 10.29 -8.16
C ALA A 13 0.94 8.82 -8.30
N VAL A 14 0.95 8.28 -9.53
CA VAL A 14 1.40 6.92 -9.81
C VAL A 14 2.90 6.76 -9.52
N ALA A 15 3.72 7.72 -9.91
CA ALA A 15 5.15 7.70 -9.61
C ALA A 15 5.42 7.69 -8.09
N ALA A 16 4.69 8.52 -7.33
CA ALA A 16 4.78 8.55 -5.88
C ALA A 16 4.37 7.22 -5.25
N SER A 17 3.27 6.61 -5.74
CA SER A 17 2.76 5.34 -5.22
C SER A 17 3.67 4.14 -5.48
N ALA A 18 4.59 4.23 -6.47
CA ALA A 18 5.50 3.15 -6.86
C ALA A 18 6.97 3.42 -6.47
N ALA A 19 7.23 4.47 -5.70
CA ALA A 19 8.57 4.90 -5.32
C ALA A 19 9.15 4.03 -4.18
N VAL A 20 9.46 2.77 -4.50
CA VAL A 20 10.04 1.80 -3.55
C VAL A 20 11.38 2.32 -3.02
N PRO A 21 11.52 2.53 -1.70
CA PRO A 21 12.79 2.89 -1.08
C PRO A 21 13.89 1.92 -1.47
N ILE A 22 15.13 2.41 -1.60
CA ILE A 22 16.31 1.69 -2.12
C ILE A 22 16.32 1.59 -3.65
N LEU A 23 15.17 1.46 -4.32
CA LEU A 23 15.10 1.36 -5.79
C LEU A 23 14.90 2.72 -6.47
N PHE A 24 14.09 3.59 -5.86
CA PHE A 24 13.72 4.88 -6.43
C PHE A 24 13.88 6.02 -5.42
N GLU A 25 14.06 7.24 -5.94
CA GLU A 25 14.02 8.45 -5.12
C GLU A 25 12.57 8.76 -4.69
N PRO A 26 12.34 9.26 -3.46
CA PRO A 26 11.02 9.73 -3.05
C PRO A 26 10.51 10.84 -3.96
N VAL A 27 9.23 10.80 -4.31
CA VAL A 27 8.60 11.83 -5.13
C VAL A 27 8.14 12.99 -4.24
N GLU A 28 8.50 14.21 -4.60
CA GLU A 28 8.07 15.41 -3.87
C GLU A 28 6.77 15.99 -4.47
N ILE A 29 5.73 16.12 -3.64
CA ILE A 29 4.47 16.78 -4.00
C ILE A 29 4.18 17.82 -2.92
N HIS A 30 4.07 19.09 -3.34
CA HIS A 30 3.83 20.23 -2.44
C HIS A 30 4.77 20.28 -1.22
N GLY A 31 6.06 20.00 -1.42
CA GLY A 31 7.09 20.04 -0.36
C GLY A 31 7.09 18.84 0.60
N LYS A 32 6.23 17.85 0.38
CA LYS A 32 6.24 16.58 1.11
C LYS A 32 6.78 15.47 0.23
N ARG A 33 7.58 14.57 0.82
CA ARG A 33 8.15 13.40 0.13
C ARG A 33 7.28 12.18 0.34
N TYR A 34 6.95 11.51 -0.76
CA TYR A 34 6.13 10.32 -0.83
C TYR A 34 6.98 9.13 -1.30
N VAL A 35 6.67 7.96 -0.75
CA VAL A 35 7.28 6.68 -1.09
C VAL A 35 6.18 5.67 -1.41
N ASP A 36 6.57 4.49 -1.88
CA ASP A 36 5.66 3.41 -2.25
C ASP A 36 4.56 3.14 -1.21
N GLY A 37 3.32 3.10 -1.69
CA GLY A 37 2.14 2.92 -0.84
C GLY A 37 2.07 1.54 -0.19
N GLY A 38 2.68 0.52 -0.81
CA GLY A 38 2.75 -0.85 -0.33
C GLY A 38 3.49 -0.99 1.00
N ILE A 39 4.28 0.01 1.41
CA ILE A 39 4.91 0.07 2.74
C ILE A 39 3.87 0.36 3.82
N SER A 40 2.90 1.22 3.52
CA SER A 40 1.84 1.56 4.46
C SER A 40 0.78 0.45 4.51
N SER A 41 0.38 -0.03 3.33
CA SER A 41 -0.69 -1.02 3.20
C SER A 41 -0.58 -1.74 1.86
N GLY A 42 -0.72 -3.07 1.90
CA GLY A 42 -0.70 -3.89 0.69
C GLY A 42 -1.97 -3.80 -0.14
N THR A 43 -3.09 -3.34 0.44
CA THR A 43 -4.41 -3.38 -0.22
C THR A 43 -5.22 -2.10 -0.11
N HIS A 44 -4.97 -1.28 0.91
CA HIS A 44 -5.73 -0.10 1.30
C HIS A 44 -7.25 -0.38 1.42
N ALA A 45 -7.59 -1.55 1.96
CA ALA A 45 -8.97 -2.01 2.13
C ALA A 45 -9.79 -1.07 3.03
N ASP A 46 -9.15 -0.36 3.96
CA ASP A 46 -9.75 0.65 4.83
C ASP A 46 -10.51 1.72 4.04
N PHE A 47 -10.06 2.11 2.85
CA PHE A 47 -10.78 3.08 2.01
C PHE A 47 -12.11 2.56 1.46
N VAL A 48 -12.22 1.24 1.25
CA VAL A 48 -13.42 0.59 0.75
C VAL A 48 -14.36 0.24 1.90
N LEU A 49 -13.80 -0.13 3.05
CA LEU A 49 -14.56 -0.52 4.24
C LEU A 49 -15.07 0.68 5.04
N GLY A 50 -14.38 1.82 4.97
CA GLY A 50 -14.84 3.10 5.52
C GLY A 50 -15.88 3.82 4.64
N HIS A 51 -16.44 3.15 3.62
CA HIS A 51 -17.44 3.77 2.74
C HIS A 51 -18.75 4.02 3.47
N CYS A 52 -19.38 5.18 3.22
CA CYS A 52 -20.59 5.58 3.94
C CYS A 52 -21.80 4.69 3.63
N GLU A 53 -21.81 4.08 2.45
CA GLU A 53 -22.83 3.14 2.00
C GLU A 53 -22.31 1.71 2.19
N PRO A 54 -23.10 0.80 2.77
CA PRO A 54 -22.69 -0.60 2.92
C PRO A 54 -22.56 -1.26 1.54
N LEU A 55 -21.43 -1.94 1.33
CA LEU A 55 -21.17 -2.72 0.12
C LEU A 55 -21.69 -4.15 0.30
N ASP A 56 -22.37 -4.70 -0.71
CA ASP A 56 -22.88 -6.08 -0.66
C ASP A 56 -21.77 -7.15 -0.70
N LEU A 57 -20.63 -6.83 -1.33
CA LEU A 57 -19.47 -7.72 -1.46
C LEU A 57 -18.19 -6.93 -1.73
N VAL A 58 -17.11 -7.28 -1.03
CA VAL A 58 -15.75 -6.79 -1.29
C VAL A 58 -14.83 -7.98 -1.56
N ILE A 59 -14.07 -7.94 -2.65
CA ILE A 59 -13.07 -8.96 -2.99
C ILE A 59 -11.69 -8.31 -2.91
N ILE A 60 -10.84 -8.79 -1.99
CA ILE A 60 -9.47 -8.31 -1.81
C ILE A 60 -8.51 -9.36 -2.36
N SER A 61 -7.64 -8.95 -3.29
CA SER A 61 -6.53 -9.78 -3.76
C SER A 61 -5.25 -9.30 -3.10
N ALA A 62 -4.76 -10.05 -2.11
CA ALA A 62 -3.60 -9.69 -1.29
C ALA A 62 -2.43 -10.68 -1.47
N PRO A 63 -1.79 -10.74 -2.66
CA PRO A 63 -0.72 -11.71 -2.94
C PRO A 63 0.54 -11.49 -2.09
N MET A 64 0.70 -10.31 -1.48
CA MET A 64 1.81 -9.97 -0.57
C MET A 64 1.53 -10.28 0.89
N ALA A 65 0.33 -10.75 1.24
CA ALA A 65 -0.05 -11.11 2.60
C ALA A 65 0.02 -12.62 2.87
N SER A 66 0.72 -13.35 2.00
CA SER A 66 0.97 -14.78 2.19
C SER A 66 1.72 -15.04 3.50
N LEU A 67 1.18 -15.95 4.32
CA LEU A 67 1.87 -16.44 5.53
C LEU A 67 2.97 -17.46 5.21
N ASP A 68 2.94 -18.04 4.00
CA ASP A 68 3.94 -18.98 3.54
C ASP A 68 5.23 -18.25 3.16
N LYS A 69 6.37 -18.77 3.64
CA LYS A 69 7.69 -18.27 3.28
C LYS A 69 8.03 -18.66 1.85
N ARG A 70 8.45 -17.69 1.04
CA ARG A 70 9.01 -17.96 -0.29
C ARG A 70 10.32 -18.76 -0.16
N GLU A 71 10.49 -19.80 -0.97
CA GLU A 71 11.69 -20.65 -0.94
C GLU A 71 12.96 -19.94 -1.42
N HIS A 72 12.81 -18.92 -2.28
CA HIS A 72 13.93 -18.18 -2.89
C HIS A 72 13.66 -16.67 -3.03
N PRO A 73 13.53 -15.91 -1.92
CA PRO A 73 13.27 -14.49 -2.01
C PRO A 73 14.49 -13.74 -2.56
N ARG A 74 14.28 -12.83 -3.49
CA ARG A 74 15.29 -11.83 -3.84
C ARG A 74 15.54 -10.93 -2.62
N PHE A 75 16.73 -10.32 -2.53
CA PHE A 75 17.12 -9.50 -1.38
C PHE A 75 16.10 -8.38 -1.06
N TYR A 76 15.49 -7.78 -2.07
CA TYR A 76 14.46 -6.75 -1.90
C TYR A 76 13.08 -7.32 -1.51
N GLU A 77 12.75 -8.56 -1.90
CA GLU A 77 11.47 -9.20 -1.59
C GLU A 77 11.30 -9.48 -0.09
N GLY A 78 12.40 -9.76 0.63
CA GLY A 78 12.37 -9.96 2.08
C GLY A 78 11.99 -8.70 2.88
N VAL A 79 12.15 -7.51 2.30
CA VAL A 79 11.66 -6.25 2.89
C VAL A 79 10.13 -6.20 2.77
N PHE A 80 9.59 -6.53 1.61
CA PHE A 80 8.15 -6.50 1.34
C PHE A 80 7.35 -7.55 2.10
N ASP A 81 7.88 -8.77 2.27
CA ASP A 81 7.17 -9.85 2.99
C ASP A 81 6.92 -9.49 4.47
N ARG A 82 7.80 -8.70 5.09
CA ARG A 82 7.64 -8.26 6.48
C ARG A 82 6.62 -7.13 6.65
N PHE A 83 6.46 -6.28 5.63
CA PHE A 83 5.49 -5.18 5.66
C PHE A 83 4.09 -5.62 5.20
N GLY A 84 4.00 -6.53 4.22
CA GLY A 84 2.72 -6.99 3.65
C GLY A 84 1.85 -7.79 4.63
N GLY A 85 2.44 -8.69 5.42
CA GLY A 85 1.68 -9.49 6.40
C GLY A 85 1.15 -8.65 7.57
N ALA A 86 2.01 -7.82 8.17
CA ALA A 86 1.62 -6.98 9.31
C ALA A 86 0.59 -5.89 8.94
N ALA A 87 0.62 -5.39 7.71
CA ALA A 87 -0.37 -4.42 7.23
C ALA A 87 -1.75 -5.06 7.02
N LEU A 88 -1.82 -6.27 6.42
CA LEU A 88 -3.11 -6.94 6.24
C LEU A 88 -3.76 -7.32 7.57
N ASP A 89 -2.99 -7.83 8.54
CA ASP A 89 -3.52 -8.18 9.86
C ASP A 89 -4.14 -6.94 10.54
N ALA A 90 -3.48 -5.78 10.46
CA ALA A 90 -4.00 -4.52 10.97
C ALA A 90 -5.24 -4.03 10.18
N GLU A 91 -5.27 -4.25 8.86
CA GLU A 91 -6.44 -3.93 8.01
C GLU A 91 -7.65 -4.79 8.37
N ILE A 92 -7.44 -6.08 8.69
CA ILE A 92 -8.51 -7.01 9.10
C ILE A 92 -9.01 -6.69 10.51
N GLU A 93 -8.13 -6.32 11.45
CA GLU A 93 -8.54 -5.92 12.81
C GLU A 93 -9.32 -4.60 12.83
N ALA A 94 -9.18 -3.77 11.79
CA ALA A 94 -9.91 -2.51 11.64
C ALA A 94 -11.32 -2.68 11.00
N ILE A 95 -11.70 -3.90 10.64
CA ILE A 95 -13.04 -4.28 10.11
C ILE A 95 -13.94 -4.71 11.28
#